data_AF-A0A524KUY8-F1
#
_entry.id   AF-A0A524KUY8-F1
#
_cell.length_a   1.000
_cell.length_b   1.000
_cell.length_c   1.000
_cell.angle_alpha   90.00
_cell.angle_beta   90.00
_cell.angle_gamma   90.00
#
_symmetry.space_group_name_H-M   'P 1'
#
loop_
_entity.id
_entity.type
_entity.pdbx_description
1 polymer ?
#
loop_
_entity_poly.entity_id
_entity_poly.type
_entity_poly.pdbx_seq_one_letter_code
_entity_poly.pdbx_strand_id
1 'polypeptide(L)'
;MDLKDLISLSDTFYEIYPENKKQKIWIFLDEIQVIENWEIFIRDILDKRKAYVFISGSSSKLLSREIATSLQGRTLDYLMLPFSFKEFLRLKNINYEKYLSSEEKANLLNALWKYFSWGGYPEILLYPQESKRLINEIIEVTIFRDLVERHKIRNLKVIKLMFNYLVKGRAFSIHKFYNFLKSLNIK
;
A
#
# COMPACT_ATOMS: atom_id res chain seq x y z
N MET A 1 -16.48 -7.16 11.12
CA MET A 1 -17.03 -7.94 10.00
C MET A 1 -16.18 -9.18 9.89
N ASP A 2 -16.79 -10.35 10.03
CA ASP A 2 -16.12 -11.64 9.88
C ASP A 2 -16.56 -12.34 8.59
N LEU A 3 -16.06 -13.55 8.34
CA LEU A 3 -16.41 -14.31 7.14
C LEU A 3 -17.91 -14.63 7.06
N LYS A 4 -18.59 -14.81 8.20
CA LYS A 4 -20.03 -15.12 8.23
C LYS A 4 -20.85 -13.91 7.81
N ASP A 5 -20.46 -12.73 8.27
CA ASP A 5 -21.08 -11.47 7.84
C ASP A 5 -20.98 -11.31 6.32
N LEU A 6 -19.82 -11.63 5.74
CA LEU A 6 -19.57 -11.55 4.30
C LEU A 6 -20.45 -12.51 3.48
N ILE A 7 -20.59 -13.76 3.96
CA ILE A 7 -21.49 -14.76 3.39
C ILE A 7 -22.94 -14.29 3.47
N SER A 8 -23.37 -13.85 4.65
CA SER A 8 -24.73 -13.35 4.87
C SER A 8 -25.06 -12.17 3.97
N LEU A 9 -24.12 -11.25 3.76
CA LEU A 9 -24.28 -10.12 2.86
C LEU A 9 -24.51 -10.56 1.41
N SER A 10 -23.76 -11.59 0.96
CA SER A 10 -23.97 -12.17 -0.37
C SER A 10 -25.33 -12.85 -0.50
N ASP A 11 -25.74 -13.62 0.52
CA ASP A 11 -27.03 -14.30 0.53
C ASP A 11 -28.18 -13.30 0.50
N THR A 12 -28.14 -12.29 1.36
CA THR A 12 -29.15 -11.21 1.38
C THR A 12 -29.20 -10.45 0.05
N PHE A 13 -28.05 -10.18 -0.58
CA PHE A 13 -28.03 -9.55 -1.92
C PHE A 13 -28.82 -10.38 -2.94
N TYR A 14 -28.66 -11.70 -2.94
CA TYR A 14 -29.39 -12.58 -3.86
C TYR A 14 -30.82 -12.88 -3.44
N GLU A 15 -31.18 -12.69 -2.17
CA GLU A 15 -32.57 -12.73 -1.72
C GLU A 15 -33.35 -11.51 -2.22
N ILE A 16 -32.73 -10.33 -2.17
CA ILE A 16 -33.32 -9.08 -2.67
C ILE A 16 -33.35 -9.08 -4.20
N TYR A 17 -32.31 -9.61 -4.86
CA TYR A 17 -32.15 -9.61 -6.31
C TYR A 17 -31.94 -11.04 -6.88
N PRO A 18 -32.96 -11.90 -6.84
CA PRO A 18 -32.84 -13.31 -7.23
C PRO A 18 -32.52 -13.53 -8.71
N GLU A 19 -32.91 -12.61 -9.59
CA GLU A 19 -32.58 -12.62 -11.02
C GLU A 19 -31.07 -12.59 -11.28
N ASN A 20 -30.30 -12.00 -10.36
CA ASN A 20 -28.85 -11.91 -10.47
C ASN A 20 -28.15 -13.27 -10.26
N LYS A 21 -28.85 -14.31 -9.76
CA LYS A 21 -28.28 -15.67 -9.66
C LYS A 21 -27.93 -16.28 -11.02
N LYS A 22 -28.62 -15.88 -12.09
CA LYS A 22 -28.39 -16.39 -13.45
C LYS A 22 -27.59 -15.44 -14.34
N GLN A 23 -27.46 -14.19 -13.91
CA GLN A 23 -26.77 -13.14 -14.64
C GLN A 23 -25.31 -13.04 -14.22
N LYS A 24 -24.54 -12.32 -15.04
CA LYS A 24 -23.17 -12.00 -14.72
C LYS A 24 -23.13 -10.77 -13.83
N ILE A 25 -22.51 -10.87 -12.66
CA ILE A 25 -22.40 -9.75 -11.72
C ILE A 25 -20.95 -9.31 -11.52
N TRP A 26 -20.79 -8.11 -10.98
CA TRP A 26 -19.50 -7.50 -10.66
C TRP A 26 -19.47 -7.21 -9.17
N ILE A 27 -18.45 -7.70 -8.49
CA ILE A 27 -18.29 -7.55 -7.05
C ILE A 27 -16.97 -6.82 -6.82
N PHE A 28 -17.04 -5.72 -6.07
CA PHE A 28 -15.88 -4.93 -5.67
C PHE A 28 -15.78 -5.01 -4.15
N LEU A 29 -14.65 -5.52 -3.65
CA LEU A 29 -14.39 -5.68 -2.23
C LEU A 29 -13.15 -4.88 -1.87
N ASP A 30 -13.35 -3.85 -1.06
CA ASP A 30 -12.27 -3.02 -0.59
C ASP A 30 -11.71 -3.52 0.74
N GLU A 31 -10.40 -3.41 0.92
CA GLU A 31 -9.66 -3.84 2.10
C GLU A 31 -10.01 -5.27 2.58
N ILE A 32 -10.21 -6.20 1.65
CA ILE A 32 -10.75 -7.55 1.93
C ILE A 32 -9.86 -8.36 2.90
N GLN A 33 -8.56 -8.05 2.95
CA GLN A 33 -7.60 -8.70 3.84
C GLN A 33 -7.82 -8.45 5.33
N VAL A 34 -8.72 -7.51 5.69
CA VAL A 34 -9.13 -7.31 7.08
C VAL A 34 -9.96 -8.50 7.59
N ILE A 35 -10.63 -9.22 6.69
CA ILE A 35 -11.44 -10.39 7.01
C ILE A 35 -10.57 -11.64 6.93
N GLU A 36 -10.50 -12.43 7.99
CA GLU A 36 -9.75 -13.70 7.97
C GLU A 36 -10.44 -14.74 7.07
N ASN A 37 -9.63 -15.52 6.34
CA ASN A 37 -10.09 -16.59 5.43
C ASN A 37 -11.06 -16.12 4.32
N TRP A 38 -11.00 -14.84 3.95
CA TRP A 38 -11.82 -14.24 2.89
C TRP A 38 -11.67 -14.98 1.55
N GLU A 39 -10.54 -15.63 1.31
CA GLU A 39 -10.23 -16.37 0.08
C GLU A 39 -11.24 -17.52 -0.14
N ILE A 40 -11.76 -18.11 0.94
CA ILE A 40 -12.77 -19.18 0.89
C ILE A 40 -14.06 -18.65 0.26
N PHE A 41 -14.50 -17.45 0.69
CA PHE A 41 -15.71 -16.82 0.17
C PHE A 41 -15.57 -16.47 -1.31
N ILE A 42 -14.43 -15.90 -1.70
CA ILE A 42 -14.18 -15.54 -3.10
C ILE A 42 -14.17 -16.79 -3.98
N ARG A 43 -13.54 -17.87 -3.52
CA ARG A 43 -13.56 -19.14 -4.24
C ARG A 43 -14.99 -19.66 -4.42
N ASP A 44 -15.81 -19.62 -3.38
CA ASP A 44 -17.21 -20.06 -3.45
C ASP A 44 -18.01 -19.27 -4.48
N ILE A 45 -17.82 -17.94 -4.52
CA ILE A 45 -18.44 -17.06 -5.52
C ILE A 45 -17.97 -17.42 -6.93
N LEU A 46 -16.66 -17.57 -7.13
CA LEU A 46 -16.10 -17.87 -8.45
C LEU A 46 -16.51 -19.27 -8.96
N ASP A 47 -16.72 -20.23 -8.06
CA ASP A 47 -17.11 -21.60 -8.41
C ASP A 47 -18.62 -21.72 -8.66
N LYS A 48 -19.46 -21.05 -7.85
CA LYS A 48 -20.92 -21.21 -7.89
C LYS A 48 -21.65 -20.15 -8.71
N ARG A 49 -20.99 -19.04 -9.07
CA ARG A 49 -21.64 -17.86 -9.66
C ARG A 49 -20.90 -17.37 -10.90
N LYS A 50 -21.64 -16.72 -11.80
CA LYS A 50 -21.04 -15.94 -12.89
C LYS A 50 -20.67 -14.56 -12.35
N ALA A 51 -19.52 -14.45 -11.70
CA ALA A 51 -19.07 -13.18 -11.11
C ALA A 51 -17.68 -12.77 -11.63
N TYR A 52 -17.49 -11.47 -11.84
CA TYR A 52 -16.17 -10.86 -11.80
C TYR A 52 -15.96 -10.25 -10.43
N VAL A 53 -14.82 -10.59 -9.82
CA VAL A 53 -14.48 -10.14 -8.47
C VAL A 53 -13.23 -9.27 -8.55
N PHE A 54 -13.35 -8.06 -8.04
CA PHE A 54 -12.25 -7.11 -7.87
C PHE A 54 -12.01 -6.95 -6.39
N ILE A 55 -10.75 -7.12 -6.00
CA ILE A 55 -10.32 -6.97 -4.62
C ILE A 55 -9.27 -5.88 -4.54
N SER A 56 -9.34 -5.05 -3.51
CA SER A 56 -8.27 -4.13 -3.14
C SER A 56 -7.85 -4.36 -1.70
N GLY A 57 -6.65 -3.87 -1.40
CA GLY A 57 -6.12 -3.86 -0.06
C GLY A 57 -4.75 -3.24 0.01
N SER A 58 -4.60 -2.39 1.01
CA SER A 58 -3.38 -1.64 1.28
C SER A 58 -2.22 -2.47 1.83
N SER A 59 -2.47 -3.71 2.28
CA SER A 59 -1.44 -4.54 2.94
C SER A 59 -0.68 -5.45 1.98
N SER A 60 0.61 -5.62 2.28
CA SER A 60 1.46 -6.67 1.72
C SER A 60 0.90 -8.10 1.88
N LYS A 61 -0.12 -8.33 2.73
CA LYS A 61 -0.85 -9.60 2.79
C LYS A 61 -1.48 -9.96 1.44
N LEU A 62 -2.03 -8.99 0.70
CA LEU A 62 -2.64 -9.22 -0.60
C LEU A 62 -1.65 -9.57 -1.71
N LEU A 63 -0.38 -9.19 -1.55
CA LEU A 63 0.70 -9.45 -2.49
C LEU A 63 1.40 -10.80 -2.24
N SER A 64 0.87 -11.63 -1.33
CA SER A 64 1.47 -12.91 -1.00
C SER A 64 1.20 -13.95 -2.09
N ARG A 65 2.21 -14.78 -2.41
CA ARG A 65 2.05 -15.96 -3.28
C ARG A 65 0.99 -16.94 -2.76
N GLU A 66 0.65 -16.85 -1.48
CA GLU A 66 -0.36 -17.66 -0.82
C GLU A 66 -1.78 -17.37 -1.37
N ILE A 67 -2.08 -16.14 -1.79
CA ILE A 67 -3.38 -15.78 -2.35
C ILE A 67 -3.57 -16.34 -3.76
N ALA A 68 -2.57 -16.16 -4.63
CA ALA A 68 -2.60 -16.75 -5.97
C ALA A 68 -2.77 -18.28 -5.89
N THR A 69 -2.11 -18.92 -4.92
CA THR A 69 -2.26 -20.35 -4.64
C THR A 69 -3.68 -20.69 -4.13
N SER A 70 -4.20 -19.90 -3.18
CA SER A 70 -5.52 -20.08 -2.58
C SER A 70 -6.66 -19.88 -3.59
N LEU A 71 -6.47 -19.03 -4.59
CA LEU A 71 -7.44 -18.80 -5.67
C LEU A 71 -7.14 -19.66 -6.91
N GLN A 72 -6.25 -20.66 -6.79
CA GLN A 72 -5.89 -21.62 -7.84
C GLN A 72 -5.43 -20.97 -9.14
N GLY A 73 -4.67 -19.87 -9.04
CA GLY A 73 -4.16 -19.14 -10.20
C GLY A 73 -5.20 -18.33 -10.97
N ARG A 74 -6.44 -18.21 -10.47
CA ARG A 74 -7.50 -17.38 -11.08
C ARG A 74 -7.40 -15.92 -10.66
N THR A 75 -6.18 -15.39 -10.56
CA THR A 75 -5.92 -14.01 -10.13
C THR A 75 -5.12 -13.24 -11.18
N LEU A 76 -5.42 -11.96 -11.29
CA LEU A 76 -4.63 -10.99 -12.04
C LEU A 76 -4.24 -9.89 -11.04
N ASP A 77 -2.97 -9.90 -10.66
CA ASP A 77 -2.48 -9.03 -9.59
C ASP A 77 -1.92 -7.73 -10.19
N TYR A 78 -2.31 -6.60 -9.62
CA TYR A 78 -1.84 -5.28 -10.02
C TYR A 78 -1.23 -4.57 -8.81
N LEU A 79 0.07 -4.24 -8.91
CA LEU A 79 0.77 -3.46 -7.88
C LEU A 79 0.62 -1.97 -8.18
N MET A 80 -0.13 -1.26 -7.32
CA MET A 80 -0.28 0.19 -7.40
C MET A 80 0.80 0.87 -6.56
N LEU A 81 1.80 1.45 -7.23
CA LEU A 81 2.85 2.25 -6.60
C LEU A 81 2.46 3.73 -6.58
N PRO A 82 3.08 4.56 -5.70
CA PRO A 82 3.02 6.00 -5.84
C PRO A 82 3.49 6.44 -7.23
N PHE A 83 3.09 7.65 -7.66
CA PHE A 83 3.47 8.17 -8.96
C PHE A 83 4.98 8.12 -9.16
N SER A 84 5.40 7.60 -10.30
CA SER A 84 6.78 7.73 -10.76
C SER A 84 7.13 9.21 -10.98
N PHE A 85 8.43 9.52 -11.02
CA PHE A 85 8.86 10.89 -11.33
C PHE A 85 8.32 11.38 -12.69
N LYS A 86 8.18 10.48 -13.67
CA LYS A 86 7.60 10.81 -14.99
C LYS A 86 6.13 11.21 -14.87
N GLU A 87 5.34 10.50 -14.07
CA GLU A 87 3.94 10.85 -13.81
C GLU A 87 3.82 12.13 -13.00
N PHE A 88 4.70 12.35 -12.02
CA PHE A 88 4.81 13.61 -11.28
C PHE A 88 5.04 14.80 -12.23
N LEU A 89 5.98 14.69 -13.17
CA LEU A 89 6.25 15.75 -14.15
C LEU A 89 5.03 15.99 -15.05
N ARG A 90 4.35 14.92 -15.50
CA ARG A 90 3.12 15.02 -16.30
C ARG A 90 2.02 15.76 -15.54
N LEU A 91 1.81 15.46 -14.25
CA LEU A 91 0.82 16.13 -13.40
C LEU A 91 1.15 17.62 -13.18
N LYS A 92 2.43 17.98 -13.20
CA LYS A 92 2.89 19.36 -13.07
C LYS A 92 3.06 20.07 -14.42
N ASN A 93 2.73 19.43 -15.54
CA ASN A 93 2.95 19.94 -16.90
C ASN A 93 4.40 20.40 -17.16
N ILE A 94 5.38 19.69 -16.60
CA ILE A 94 6.80 19.99 -16.78
C ILE A 94 7.35 19.14 -17.92
N ASN A 95 7.91 19.80 -18.94
CA ASN A 95 8.56 19.12 -20.05
C ASN A 95 9.94 18.58 -19.63
N TYR A 96 10.34 17.44 -20.19
CA TYR A 96 11.63 16.80 -19.94
C TYR A 96 12.25 16.25 -21.23
N GLU A 97 12.05 16.98 -22.34
CA GLU A 97 12.65 16.70 -23.64
C GLU A 97 14.19 16.66 -23.61
N LYS A 98 14.79 16.10 -24.67
CA LYS A 98 16.24 15.92 -24.79
C LYS A 98 17.02 17.24 -24.77
N TYR A 99 16.44 18.29 -25.32
CA TYR A 99 17.04 19.62 -25.35
C TYR A 99 16.14 20.56 -24.55
N LEU A 100 16.69 21.10 -23.47
CA LEU A 100 16.00 22.01 -22.56
C LEU A 100 16.74 23.34 -22.57
N SER A 101 15.99 24.44 -22.57
CA SER A 101 16.52 25.75 -22.21
C SER A 101 17.06 25.76 -20.78
N SER A 102 17.86 26.77 -20.44
CA SER A 102 18.37 26.96 -19.08
C SER A 102 17.25 27.05 -18.05
N GLU A 103 16.12 27.67 -18.41
CA GLU A 103 14.94 27.80 -17.55
C GLU A 103 14.23 26.47 -17.34
N GLU A 104 13.96 25.72 -18.41
CA GLU A 104 13.32 24.41 -18.32
C GLU A 104 14.17 23.41 -17.52
N LYS A 105 15.50 23.45 -17.70
CA LYS A 105 16.43 22.66 -16.90
C LYS A 105 16.35 23.01 -15.41
N ALA A 106 16.29 24.30 -15.08
CA ALA A 106 16.15 24.75 -13.70
C ALA A 106 14.81 24.27 -13.08
N ASN A 107 13.71 24.37 -13.84
CA ASN A 107 12.40 23.88 -13.42
C ASN A 107 12.38 22.37 -13.20
N LEU A 108 13.00 21.59 -14.10
CA LEU A 108 13.12 20.15 -13.98
C LEU A 108 13.94 19.73 -12.75
N LEU A 109 15.06 20.41 -12.47
CA LEU A 109 15.87 20.16 -11.28
C LEU A 109 15.10 20.51 -10.00
N ASN A 110 14.35 21.62 -9.99
CA ASN A 110 13.50 21.98 -8.86
C ASN A 110 12.41 20.91 -8.61
N ALA A 111 11.78 20.41 -9.67
CA ALA A 111 10.81 19.34 -9.61
C ALA A 111 11.41 18.04 -9.06
N LEU A 112 12.63 17.70 -9.49
CA LEU A 112 13.36 16.53 -8.98
C LEU A 112 13.62 16.66 -7.48
N TRP A 113 14.07 17.82 -7.01
CA TRP A 113 14.29 18.07 -5.58
C TRP A 113 13.00 17.96 -4.76
N LYS A 114 11.88 18.46 -5.27
CA LYS A 114 10.56 18.31 -4.65
C LYS A 114 10.15 16.84 -4.57
N TYR A 115 10.30 16.10 -5.67
CA TYR A 115 10.00 14.67 -5.72
C TYR A 115 10.89 13.84 -4.78
N PHE A 116 12.19 14.15 -4.66
CA PHE A 116 13.05 13.49 -3.68
C PHE A 116 12.66 13.81 -2.22
N SER A 117 12.18 15.02 -1.97
CA SER A 117 11.80 15.45 -0.61
C SER A 117 10.46 14.87 -0.18
N TRP A 118 9.53 14.71 -1.12
CA TRP A 118 8.13 14.41 -0.83
C TRP A 118 7.65 13.06 -1.36
N GLY A 119 8.36 12.47 -2.31
CA GLY A 119 7.95 11.26 -3.00
C GLY A 119 6.83 11.50 -4.03
N GLY A 120 6.25 10.39 -4.48
CA GLY A 120 5.20 10.36 -5.51
C GLY A 120 3.79 10.15 -4.99
N TYR A 121 3.55 10.27 -3.67
CA TYR A 121 2.22 10.02 -3.11
C TYR A 121 1.21 11.06 -3.60
N PRO A 122 0.04 10.65 -4.13
CA PRO A 122 -0.96 11.57 -4.66
C PRO A 122 -1.37 12.67 -3.68
N GLU A 123 -1.58 12.34 -2.40
CA GLU A 123 -2.02 13.28 -1.38
C GLU A 123 -1.03 14.43 -1.18
N ILE A 124 0.28 14.15 -1.29
CA ILE A 124 1.31 15.17 -1.12
C ILE A 124 1.34 16.14 -2.30
N LEU A 125 0.94 15.68 -3.49
CA LEU A 125 0.84 16.53 -4.68
C LEU A 125 -0.34 17.48 -4.62
N LEU A 126 -1.44 17.02 -4.01
CA LEU A 126 -2.66 17.77 -3.80
C LEU A 126 -2.52 18.78 -2.65
N TYR A 127 -1.80 18.40 -1.58
CA TYR A 127 -1.66 19.20 -0.36
C TYR A 127 -0.18 19.41 0.04
N PRO A 128 0.62 20.12 -0.78
CA PRO A 128 2.06 20.27 -0.55
C PRO A 128 2.40 20.98 0.77
N GLN A 129 1.53 21.89 1.23
CA GLN A 129 1.67 22.55 2.54
C GLN A 129 1.62 21.59 3.73
N GLU A 130 1.01 20.42 3.56
CA GLU A 130 0.89 19.38 4.59
C GLU A 130 1.86 18.21 4.39
N SER A 131 2.74 18.29 3.39
CA SER A 131 3.67 17.23 3.00
C SER A 131 4.37 16.55 4.19
N LYS A 132 4.91 17.32 5.14
CA LYS A 132 5.58 16.77 6.33
C LYS A 132 4.66 15.94 7.22
N ARG A 133 3.42 16.37 7.42
CA ARG A 133 2.41 15.64 8.21
C ARG A 133 2.03 14.35 7.49
N LEU A 134 1.71 14.45 6.20
CA LEU A 134 1.30 13.32 5.36
C LEU A 134 2.40 12.25 5.26
N ILE A 135 3.67 12.64 5.05
CA ILE A 135 4.80 11.69 4.99
C ILE A 135 4.93 10.93 6.32
N ASN A 136 4.80 11.62 7.46
CA ASN A 136 4.85 10.96 8.76
C ASN A 136 3.68 10.00 8.94
N GLU A 137 2.46 10.38 8.55
CA GLU A 137 1.29 9.50 8.59
C GLU A 137 1.47 8.26 7.71
N ILE A 138 1.97 8.43 6.48
CA ILE A 138 2.29 7.35 5.56
C ILE A 138 3.30 6.39 6.21
N ILE A 139 4.41 6.91 6.76
CA ILE A 139 5.44 6.08 7.43
C ILE A 139 4.84 5.32 8.62
N GLU A 140 4.01 5.97 9.45
CA GLU A 140 3.40 5.33 10.61
C GLU A 140 2.46 4.19 10.21
N VAL A 141 1.63 4.40 9.18
CA VAL A 141 0.68 3.39 8.70
C VAL A 141 1.39 2.29 7.91
N THR A 142 2.17 2.62 6.89
CA THR A 142 2.75 1.59 5.99
C THR A 142 3.99 0.90 6.54
N ILE A 143 4.79 1.54 7.39
CA ILE A 143 6.01 0.92 7.92
C ILE A 143 5.74 0.39 9.31
N PHE A 144 5.36 1.24 10.26
CA PHE A 144 5.33 0.81 11.66
C PHE A 144 4.13 -0.07 11.98
N ARG A 145 2.92 0.27 11.52
CA ARG A 145 1.72 -0.56 11.77
C ARG A 145 1.86 -1.94 11.12
N ASP A 146 2.19 -1.99 9.83
CA ASP A 146 2.40 -3.25 9.12
C ASP A 146 3.48 -4.14 9.76
N LEU A 147 4.63 -3.57 10.18
CA LEU A 147 5.69 -4.32 10.83
C LEU A 147 5.25 -4.88 12.18
N VAL A 148 4.49 -4.12 12.97
CA VAL A 148 3.97 -4.58 14.27
C VAL A 148 2.95 -5.69 14.09
N GLU A 149 1.99 -5.50 13.18
CA GLU A 149 0.95 -6.49 12.91
C GLU A 149 1.54 -7.79 12.37
N ARG A 150 2.50 -7.72 11.44
CA ARG A 150 3.11 -8.90 10.82
C ARG A 150 4.08 -9.63 11.76
N HIS A 151 4.96 -8.90 12.46
CA HIS A 151 6.06 -9.51 13.22
C HIS A 151 5.85 -9.49 14.74
N LYS A 152 4.69 -9.05 15.23
CA LYS A 152 4.36 -8.94 16.67
C LYS A 152 5.48 -8.25 17.47
N ILE A 153 6.03 -7.17 16.89
CA ILE A 153 7.20 -6.49 17.44
C ILE A 153 6.84 -5.87 18.79
N ARG A 154 7.52 -6.31 19.86
CA ARG A 154 7.28 -5.84 21.22
C ARG A 154 7.74 -4.41 21.48
N ASN A 155 8.82 -3.98 20.80
CA ASN A 155 9.44 -2.68 21.04
C ASN A 155 9.47 -1.81 19.78
N LEU A 156 8.34 -1.16 19.49
CA LEU A 156 8.18 -0.17 18.43
C LEU A 156 9.24 0.94 18.48
N LYS A 157 9.66 1.34 19.68
CA LYS A 157 10.64 2.42 19.87
C LYS A 157 11.99 2.07 19.25
N VAL A 158 12.44 0.82 19.37
CA VAL A 158 13.68 0.35 18.73
C VAL A 158 13.59 0.42 17.21
N ILE A 159 12.45 0.02 16.63
CA ILE A 159 12.24 0.06 15.18
C ILE A 159 12.24 1.51 14.68
N LYS A 160 11.57 2.43 15.37
CA LYS A 160 11.60 3.87 15.03
C LYS A 160 13.01 4.44 15.11
N LEU A 161 13.78 4.08 16.14
CA LEU A 161 15.18 4.49 16.26
C LEU A 161 16.04 3.92 15.14
N MET A 162 15.85 2.65 14.79
CA MET A 162 16.57 1.99 13.70
C MET A 162 16.24 2.65 12.36
N PHE A 163 14.95 2.88 12.08
CA PHE A 163 14.51 3.58 10.88
C PHE A 163 15.16 4.95 10.76
N ASN A 164 15.12 5.77 11.82
CA ASN A 164 15.76 7.08 11.83
C ASN A 164 17.29 7.00 11.65
N TYR A 165 17.93 5.96 12.20
CA TYR A 165 19.37 5.74 12.04
C TYR A 165 19.72 5.37 10.59
N LEU A 166 18.89 4.53 9.94
CA LEU A 166 19.05 4.13 8.55
C LEU A 166 18.85 5.32 7.60
N VAL A 167 17.80 6.12 7.79
CA VAL A 167 17.50 7.27 6.92
C VAL A 167 18.62 8.34 6.96
N LYS A 168 19.28 8.50 8.11
CA LYS A 168 20.38 9.47 8.27
C LYS A 168 21.75 8.94 7.85
N GLY A 169 21.91 7.62 7.81
CA GLY A 169 23.19 6.96 7.63
C GLY A 169 23.48 6.62 6.16
N ARG A 170 24.73 6.82 5.73
CA ARG A 170 25.21 6.27 4.44
C ARG A 170 25.56 4.78 4.52
N ALA A 171 25.82 4.29 5.73
CA ALA A 171 26.14 2.90 6.01
C ALA A 171 25.55 2.50 7.37
N PHE A 172 25.10 1.26 7.47
CA PHE A 172 24.53 0.70 8.69
C PHE A 172 25.48 -0.32 9.32
N SER A 173 25.76 -0.17 10.62
CA SER A 173 26.54 -1.13 11.40
C SER A 173 25.69 -1.60 12.58
N ILE A 174 25.40 -2.91 12.59
CA ILE A 174 24.62 -3.56 13.64
C ILE A 174 25.30 -3.34 15.01
N HIS A 175 26.63 -3.50 15.07
CA HIS A 175 27.37 -3.33 16.32
C HIS A 175 27.30 -1.90 16.86
N LYS A 176 27.43 -0.88 15.99
CA LYS A 176 27.28 0.53 16.40
C LYS A 176 25.86 0.84 16.86
N PHE A 177 24.86 0.32 16.14
CA PHE A 177 23.45 0.52 16.51
C PHE A 177 23.12 -0.15 17.85
N TYR A 178 23.63 -1.35 18.11
CA TYR A 178 23.48 -2.02 19.41
C TYR A 178 24.08 -1.20 20.56
N ASN A 179 25.30 -0.67 20.38
CA ASN A 179 25.93 0.17 21.40
C ASN A 179 25.16 1.48 21.63
N PHE A 180 24.54 2.05 20.58
CA PHE A 180 23.64 3.20 20.67
C PHE A 180 22.35 2.89 21.44
N LEU A 181 21.73 1.71 21.23
CA LEU A 181 20.57 1.31 22.03
C LEU A 181 20.92 1.15 23.51
N LYS A 182 22.10 0.55 23.79
CA LYS A 182 22.61 0.37 25.15
C LYS A 182 22.83 1.70 25.87
N SER A 183 23.34 2.72 25.19
CA SER A 183 23.52 4.06 25.80
C SER A 183 22.19 4.75 26.14
N LEU A 184 21.09 4.34 25.51
CA LEU A 184 19.73 4.82 25.80
C LEU A 184 19.00 3.97 26.85
N ASN A 185 19.68 3.03 27.51
CA ASN A 185 19.11 2.06 28.44
C ASN A 185 17.97 1.22 27.85
N ILE A 186 17.99 0.99 26.53
CA ILE A 186 17.06 0.10 25.85
C ILE A 186 17.72 -1.28 25.76
N LYS A 187 17.13 -2.27 26.43
CA LYS A 187 17.57 -3.68 26.42
C LYS A 187 17.09 -4.41 25.16
#